data_AF-A0A7W8XJN6-F1
#
_entry.id   AF-A0A7W8XJN6-F1
#
_cell.length_a   1.000
_cell.length_b   1.000
_cell.length_c   1.000
_cell.angle_alpha   90.00
_cell.angle_beta   90.00
_cell.angle_gamma   90.00
#
_symmetry.space_group_name_H-M   'P 1'
#
loop_
_entity.id
_entity.type
_entity.pdbx_description
1 polymer ?
#
loop_
_entity_poly.entity_id
_entity_poly.type
_entity_poly.pdbx_seq_one_letter_code
_entity_poly.pdbx_strand_id
1 'polypeptide(L)'
;MPVLYRKSRLLRRSRVLWGSLALWRPRLIFWCGAFAIGIISVGFAGLADLAQRAFAGLTTSGEWGFLLPLVITPLGFMLSAYLAARFFPNVQGSGIPQAIAARHLRDPEDRTRLLSLRLLFGKIVLTVLGLLSGASIGREGPTVQVGASIMLAVARFGGMAQARGLILAGSAAGIAAAFNTPLAGIVFAIEEMSRTYESRANGLVLTAVILSGLAALGLAGSYNYFGSTSVAPASLRDWELVLVCGIGGGALGAAFSGLALHAGQHIRRFAQPQPLRRMVLLAAVCGLAVAIIGMLSGGTTFGTGYDQAKGAVEANPLPLISSWKSWWPASCQ
;
A
#
# COMPACT_ATOMS: atom_id res chain seq x y z
N MET A 1 50.74 -39.49 -11.53
CA MET A 1 49.35 -40.03 -11.44
C MET A 1 48.75 -39.68 -10.09
N PRO A 2 47.47 -39.25 -9.96
CA PRO A 2 46.84 -38.13 -10.65
C PRO A 2 46.20 -37.09 -9.69
N VAL A 3 46.31 -35.81 -10.05
CA VAL A 3 45.64 -34.62 -9.45
C VAL A 3 44.16 -34.49 -9.92
N LEU A 4 43.57 -35.55 -10.49
CA LEU A 4 42.26 -35.49 -11.15
C LEU A 4 41.05 -35.75 -10.21
N TYR A 5 41.26 -36.05 -8.93
CA TYR A 5 40.16 -36.47 -8.06
C TYR A 5 39.31 -35.32 -7.47
N ARG A 6 39.79 -34.06 -7.50
CA ARG A 6 39.10 -32.93 -6.85
C ARG A 6 38.10 -32.18 -7.74
N LYS A 7 38.29 -32.20 -9.08
CA LYS A 7 37.37 -31.54 -10.04
C LYS A 7 36.01 -32.26 -10.18
N SER A 8 35.93 -33.55 -9.87
CA SER A 8 34.71 -34.34 -10.05
C SER A 8 33.58 -34.00 -9.07
N ARG A 9 33.89 -33.61 -7.82
CA ARG A 9 32.87 -33.25 -6.82
C ARG A 9 32.22 -31.89 -7.09
N LEU A 10 32.97 -30.92 -7.59
CA LEU A 10 32.44 -29.60 -7.95
C LEU A 10 31.57 -29.67 -9.22
N LEU A 11 31.99 -30.45 -10.23
CA LEU A 11 31.22 -30.68 -11.46
C LEU A 11 29.99 -31.59 -11.25
N ARG A 12 30.04 -32.55 -10.31
CA ARG A 12 28.83 -33.30 -9.89
C ARG A 12 27.84 -32.41 -9.16
N ARG A 13 28.30 -31.52 -8.27
CA ARG A 13 27.41 -30.55 -7.61
C ARG A 13 26.73 -29.61 -8.60
N SER A 14 27.43 -29.14 -9.64
CA SER A 14 26.83 -28.26 -10.65
C SER A 14 25.81 -28.98 -11.54
N ARG A 15 26.06 -30.23 -11.97
CA ARG A 15 25.07 -31.03 -12.72
C ARG A 15 23.86 -31.45 -11.90
N VAL A 16 24.02 -31.75 -10.60
CA VAL A 16 22.90 -32.07 -9.70
C VAL A 16 22.07 -30.82 -9.36
N LEU A 17 22.70 -29.64 -9.29
CA LEU A 17 21.99 -28.37 -9.14
C LEU A 17 21.16 -28.00 -10.37
N TRP A 18 21.58 -28.40 -11.58
CA TRP A 18 20.84 -28.11 -12.82
C TRP A 18 19.77 -29.16 -13.16
N GLY A 19 19.93 -30.42 -12.72
CA GLY A 19 19.03 -31.52 -13.11
C GLY A 19 17.93 -31.90 -12.12
N SER A 20 17.90 -31.35 -10.90
CA SER A 20 16.89 -31.70 -9.90
C SER A 20 15.66 -30.78 -10.02
N LEU A 21 14.64 -31.24 -10.73
CA LEU A 21 13.31 -30.59 -10.81
C LEU A 21 12.75 -30.24 -9.42
N ALA A 22 13.09 -31.03 -8.40
CA ALA A 22 12.69 -30.80 -7.01
C ALA A 22 13.29 -29.53 -6.39
N LEU A 23 14.50 -29.11 -6.81
CA LEU A 23 15.14 -27.87 -6.33
C LEU A 23 14.72 -26.63 -7.12
N TRP A 24 14.39 -26.78 -8.41
CA TRP A 24 13.97 -25.68 -9.26
C TRP A 24 12.50 -25.31 -9.08
N ARG A 25 11.63 -26.28 -8.80
CA ARG A 25 10.19 -26.03 -8.66
C ARG A 25 9.86 -24.94 -7.62
N PRO A 26 10.36 -24.96 -6.37
CA PRO A 26 10.06 -23.91 -5.40
C PRO A 26 10.59 -22.53 -5.82
N ARG A 27 11.75 -22.49 -6.49
CA ARG A 27 12.36 -21.25 -6.98
C ARG A 27 11.55 -20.61 -8.12
N LEU A 28 11.13 -21.42 -9.08
CA LEU A 28 10.28 -20.96 -10.18
C LEU A 28 8.93 -20.47 -9.65
N ILE A 29 8.30 -21.21 -8.74
CA ILE A 29 7.05 -20.80 -8.09
C ILE A 29 7.23 -19.47 -7.36
N PHE A 30 8.34 -19.30 -6.64
CA PHE A 30 8.68 -18.05 -5.97
C PHE A 30 8.87 -16.88 -6.95
N TRP A 31 9.63 -17.07 -8.04
CA TRP A 31 9.83 -16.02 -9.05
C TRP A 31 8.54 -15.64 -9.76
N CYS A 32 7.71 -16.62 -10.16
CA CYS A 32 6.39 -16.38 -10.72
C CYS A 32 5.51 -15.60 -9.73
N GLY A 33 5.56 -15.96 -8.45
CA GLY A 33 4.87 -15.24 -7.38
C GLY A 33 5.32 -13.77 -7.27
N ALA A 34 6.64 -13.53 -7.27
CA ALA A 34 7.19 -12.18 -7.20
C ALA A 34 6.81 -11.33 -8.42
N PHE A 35 6.88 -11.91 -9.61
CA PHE A 35 6.47 -11.24 -10.85
C PHE A 35 4.96 -10.93 -10.83
N ALA A 36 4.13 -11.87 -10.37
CA ALA A 36 2.69 -11.67 -10.23
C ALA A 36 2.34 -10.52 -9.28
N ILE A 37 3.11 -10.30 -8.20
CA ILE A 37 2.90 -9.13 -7.31
C ILE A 37 3.03 -7.83 -8.10
N GLY A 38 4.07 -7.71 -8.93
CA GLY A 38 4.26 -6.51 -9.75
C GLY A 38 3.13 -6.29 -10.75
N ILE A 39 2.75 -7.32 -11.50
CA ILE A 39 1.61 -7.25 -12.44
C ILE A 39 0.32 -6.85 -11.73
N ILE A 40 -0.02 -7.53 -10.64
CA ILE A 40 -1.26 -7.28 -9.89
C ILE A 40 -1.23 -5.89 -9.27
N SER A 41 -0.08 -5.41 -8.80
CA SER A 41 0.06 -4.06 -8.22
C SER A 41 -0.14 -2.97 -9.26
N VAL A 42 0.41 -3.14 -10.48
CA VAL A 42 0.17 -2.21 -11.59
C VAL A 42 -1.28 -2.23 -12.03
N GLY A 43 -1.87 -3.42 -12.20
CA GLY A 43 -3.30 -3.53 -12.54
C GLY A 43 -4.20 -2.90 -11.47
N PHE A 44 -3.87 -3.09 -10.20
CA PHE A 44 -4.58 -2.47 -9.08
C PHE A 44 -4.42 -0.95 -9.08
N ALA A 45 -3.23 -0.43 -9.36
CA ALA A 45 -3.02 1.01 -9.54
C ALA A 45 -3.91 1.57 -10.67
N GLY A 46 -3.92 0.91 -11.83
CA GLY A 46 -4.78 1.33 -12.95
C GLY A 46 -6.28 1.32 -12.63
N LEU A 47 -6.75 0.31 -11.88
CA LEU A 47 -8.15 0.27 -11.40
C LEU A 47 -8.45 1.37 -10.39
N ALA A 48 -7.53 1.66 -9.48
CA ALA A 48 -7.66 2.75 -8.51
C ALA A 48 -7.74 4.12 -9.21
N ASP A 49 -6.85 4.36 -10.19
CA ASP A 49 -6.82 5.60 -10.96
C ASP A 49 -8.07 5.74 -11.84
N LEU A 50 -8.57 4.63 -12.40
CA LEU A 50 -9.84 4.62 -13.14
C LEU A 50 -11.01 4.95 -12.22
N ALA A 51 -11.07 4.38 -11.02
CA ALA A 51 -12.11 4.65 -10.04
C ALA A 51 -12.11 6.12 -9.58
N GLN A 52 -10.94 6.68 -9.30
CA GLN A 52 -10.79 8.09 -8.92
C GLN A 52 -11.22 9.02 -10.07
N ARG A 53 -10.81 8.74 -11.31
CA ARG A 53 -11.24 9.50 -12.50
C ARG A 53 -12.74 9.39 -12.76
N ALA A 54 -13.33 8.21 -12.57
CA ALA A 54 -14.76 8.00 -12.71
C ALA A 54 -15.55 8.79 -11.66
N PHE A 55 -15.11 8.76 -10.39
CA PHE A 55 -15.73 9.58 -9.34
C PHE A 55 -15.61 11.07 -9.65
N ALA A 56 -14.42 11.55 -10.00
CA ALA A 56 -14.20 12.94 -10.37
C ALA A 56 -15.10 13.38 -11.54
N GLY A 57 -15.16 12.56 -12.60
CA GLY A 57 -16.01 12.81 -13.77
C GLY A 57 -17.50 12.86 -13.44
N LEU A 58 -17.98 12.02 -12.52
CA LEU A 58 -19.37 12.12 -12.03
C LEU A 58 -19.61 13.43 -11.30
N THR A 59 -18.70 13.82 -10.40
CA THR A 59 -18.86 15.03 -9.57
C THR A 59 -18.75 16.34 -10.35
N THR A 60 -18.11 16.33 -11.51
CA THR A 60 -17.98 17.50 -12.39
C THR A 60 -18.96 17.47 -13.57
N SER A 61 -19.76 16.40 -13.70
CA SER A 61 -20.75 16.29 -14.78
C SER A 61 -22.03 17.09 -14.46
N GLY A 62 -22.35 18.05 -15.32
CA GLY A 62 -23.57 18.86 -15.22
C GLY A 62 -23.56 19.89 -14.07
N GLU A 63 -24.59 20.73 -14.05
CA GLU A 63 -24.70 21.85 -13.08
C GLU A 63 -24.81 21.38 -11.63
N TRP A 64 -25.38 20.19 -11.40
CA TRP A 64 -25.66 19.65 -10.07
C TRP A 64 -24.74 18.47 -9.69
N GLY A 65 -23.73 18.15 -10.52
CA GLY A 65 -22.81 17.03 -10.27
C GLY A 65 -22.09 17.13 -8.92
N PHE A 66 -21.83 18.35 -8.45
CA PHE A 66 -21.16 18.61 -7.17
C PHE A 66 -21.96 18.14 -5.94
N LEU A 67 -23.27 17.89 -6.07
CA LEU A 67 -24.13 17.36 -5.01
C LEU A 67 -24.13 15.82 -4.94
N LEU A 68 -23.72 15.13 -6.01
CA LEU A 68 -23.72 13.66 -6.07
C LEU A 68 -22.94 12.97 -4.94
N PRO A 69 -21.79 13.50 -4.44
CA PRO A 69 -21.09 12.92 -3.30
C PRO A 69 -21.96 12.73 -2.05
N LEU A 70 -22.97 13.59 -1.83
CA LEU A 70 -23.88 13.49 -0.67
C LEU A 70 -24.66 12.17 -0.64
N VAL A 71 -24.80 11.50 -1.79
CA VAL A 71 -25.49 10.22 -1.91
C VAL A 71 -24.49 9.09 -2.18
N ILE A 72 -23.60 9.27 -3.16
CA ILE A 72 -22.68 8.22 -3.61
C ILE A 72 -21.69 7.83 -2.50
N THR A 73 -21.10 8.81 -1.81
CA THR A 73 -20.06 8.54 -0.81
C THR A 73 -20.62 7.78 0.41
N PRO A 74 -21.73 8.20 1.06
CA PRO A 74 -22.34 7.42 2.14
C PRO A 74 -22.73 6.00 1.72
N LEU A 75 -23.41 5.85 0.57
CA LEU A 75 -23.86 4.54 0.10
C LEU A 75 -22.69 3.61 -0.23
N GLY A 76 -21.65 4.15 -0.88
CA GLY A 76 -20.43 3.43 -1.18
C GLY A 76 -19.66 2.97 0.06
N PHE A 77 -19.63 3.82 1.10
CA PHE A 77 -19.02 3.47 2.40
C PHE A 77 -19.83 2.40 3.13
N MET A 78 -21.16 2.52 3.14
CA MET A 78 -22.07 1.50 3.68
C MET A 78 -21.87 0.16 3.00
N LEU A 79 -21.85 0.15 1.66
CA LEU A 79 -21.64 -1.05 0.87
C LEU A 79 -20.25 -1.66 1.15
N SER A 80 -19.21 -0.83 1.17
CA SER A 80 -17.85 -1.27 1.49
C SER A 80 -17.76 -1.91 2.88
N ALA A 81 -18.35 -1.27 3.89
CA ALA A 81 -18.37 -1.79 5.26
C ALA A 81 -19.15 -3.10 5.37
N TYR A 82 -20.32 -3.18 4.72
CA TYR A 82 -21.13 -4.39 4.68
C TYR A 82 -20.39 -5.56 4.02
N LEU A 83 -19.81 -5.33 2.84
CA LEU A 83 -19.08 -6.35 2.10
C LEU A 83 -17.83 -6.82 2.85
N ALA A 84 -17.08 -5.90 3.46
CA ALA A 84 -15.92 -6.22 4.29
C ALA A 84 -16.31 -7.09 5.49
N ALA A 85 -17.38 -6.73 6.20
CA ALA A 85 -17.82 -7.46 7.38
C ALA A 85 -18.43 -8.84 7.03
N ARG A 86 -19.18 -8.94 5.92
CA ARG A 86 -19.93 -10.15 5.58
C ARG A 86 -19.12 -11.16 4.77
N PHE A 87 -18.34 -10.70 3.80
CA PHE A 87 -17.70 -11.57 2.79
C PHE A 87 -16.17 -11.60 2.89
N PHE A 88 -15.53 -10.58 3.45
CA PHE A 88 -14.08 -10.45 3.48
C PHE A 88 -13.55 -10.05 4.87
N PRO A 89 -13.78 -10.87 5.91
CA PRO A 89 -13.29 -10.57 7.25
C PRO A 89 -11.76 -10.45 7.25
N ASN A 90 -11.21 -9.45 7.95
CA ASN A 90 -9.78 -9.10 8.00
C ASN A 90 -9.23 -8.32 6.79
N VAL A 91 -10.10 -7.87 5.86
CA VAL A 91 -9.71 -6.88 4.83
C VAL A 91 -9.78 -5.44 5.34
N GLN A 92 -10.33 -5.19 6.53
CA GLN A 92 -10.49 -3.82 7.06
C GLN A 92 -9.14 -3.11 7.28
N GLY A 93 -9.13 -1.79 7.07
CA GLY A 93 -7.97 -0.93 7.30
C GLY A 93 -6.84 -1.17 6.27
N SER A 94 -5.62 -0.74 6.64
CA SER A 94 -4.45 -0.74 5.75
C SER A 94 -4.14 -2.15 5.20
N GLY A 95 -4.00 -3.15 6.06
CA GLY A 95 -3.53 -4.49 5.67
C GLY A 95 -2.11 -4.80 6.13
N ILE A 96 -1.32 -3.77 6.45
CA ILE A 96 0.01 -3.92 7.05
C ILE A 96 -0.08 -4.63 8.41
N PRO A 97 -0.98 -4.27 9.36
CA PRO A 97 -1.09 -4.97 10.64
C PRO A 97 -1.42 -6.46 10.47
N GLN A 98 -2.23 -6.82 9.47
CA GLN A 98 -2.57 -8.20 9.15
C GLN A 98 -1.36 -8.97 8.63
N ALA A 99 -0.54 -8.35 7.77
CA ALA A 99 0.72 -8.94 7.31
C ALA A 99 1.73 -9.12 8.45
N ILE A 100 1.88 -8.12 9.34
CA ILE A 100 2.70 -8.21 10.56
C ILE A 100 2.21 -9.36 11.43
N ALA A 101 0.92 -9.42 11.75
CA ALA A 101 0.35 -10.45 12.61
C ALA A 101 0.55 -11.86 12.02
N ALA A 102 0.30 -12.03 10.72
CA ALA A 102 0.49 -13.31 10.03
C ALA A 102 1.93 -13.83 10.07
N ARG A 103 2.94 -12.95 10.10
CA ARG A 103 4.34 -13.37 10.29
C ARG A 103 4.61 -13.94 11.68
N HIS A 104 3.97 -13.39 12.71
CA HIS A 104 4.20 -13.82 14.09
C HIS A 104 3.46 -15.12 14.43
N LEU A 105 2.32 -15.36 13.75
CA LEU A 105 1.56 -16.61 13.88
C LEU A 105 2.40 -17.83 13.47
N ARG A 106 2.21 -18.94 14.18
CA ARG A 106 2.88 -20.23 13.91
C ARG A 106 1.99 -21.15 13.09
N ASP A 107 0.71 -21.19 13.39
CA ASP A 107 -0.29 -22.03 12.73
C ASP A 107 -0.56 -21.56 11.29
N PRO A 108 -0.43 -22.44 10.27
CA PRO A 108 -0.85 -22.15 8.91
C PRO A 108 -2.30 -21.69 8.77
N GLU A 109 -3.24 -22.24 9.56
CA GLU A 109 -4.66 -21.89 9.45
C GLU A 109 -4.91 -20.44 9.86
N ASP A 110 -4.34 -20.01 10.99
CA ASP A 110 -4.48 -18.62 11.44
C ASP A 110 -3.85 -17.62 10.47
N ARG A 111 -2.75 -17.99 9.81
CA ARG A 111 -2.20 -17.16 8.72
C ARG A 111 -3.20 -16.99 7.58
N THR A 112 -3.89 -18.07 7.19
CA THR A 112 -4.87 -18.01 6.09
C THR A 112 -6.12 -17.19 6.42
N ARG A 113 -6.44 -17.02 7.71
CA ARG A 113 -7.51 -16.12 8.16
C ARG A 113 -7.16 -14.64 7.96
N LEU A 114 -5.88 -14.28 7.92
CA LEU A 114 -5.40 -12.90 7.72
C LEU A 114 -4.91 -12.64 6.30
N LEU A 115 -4.39 -13.66 5.63
CA LEU A 115 -3.78 -13.59 4.30
C LEU A 115 -4.29 -14.75 3.43
N SER A 116 -5.02 -14.45 2.37
CA SER A 116 -5.44 -15.46 1.40
C SER A 116 -5.78 -14.81 0.06
N LEU A 117 -5.87 -15.61 -1.00
CA LEU A 117 -6.26 -15.11 -2.33
C LEU A 117 -7.67 -14.50 -2.31
N ARG A 118 -8.57 -14.99 -1.45
CA ARG A 118 -9.90 -14.40 -1.23
C ARG A 118 -9.80 -13.00 -0.61
N LEU A 119 -8.95 -12.83 0.41
CA LEU A 119 -8.77 -11.53 1.06
C LEU A 119 -8.02 -10.54 0.16
N LEU A 120 -7.09 -11.03 -0.66
CA LEU A 120 -6.45 -10.26 -1.73
C LEU A 120 -7.51 -9.67 -2.67
N PHE A 121 -8.39 -10.52 -3.21
CA PHE A 121 -9.46 -10.06 -4.12
C PHE A 121 -10.37 -9.05 -3.43
N GLY A 122 -10.84 -9.37 -2.21
CA GLY A 122 -11.66 -8.46 -1.43
C GLY A 122 -10.97 -7.12 -1.17
N LYS A 123 -9.67 -7.12 -0.89
CA LYS A 123 -8.89 -5.89 -0.64
C LYS A 123 -8.84 -4.99 -1.87
N ILE A 124 -8.57 -5.55 -3.05
CA ILE A 124 -8.56 -4.80 -4.30
C ILE A 124 -9.96 -4.22 -4.58
N VAL A 125 -10.99 -5.07 -4.57
CA VAL A 125 -12.37 -4.67 -4.86
C VAL A 125 -12.86 -3.57 -3.92
N LEU A 126 -12.65 -3.73 -2.60
CA LEU A 126 -13.13 -2.76 -1.62
C LEU A 126 -12.35 -1.44 -1.64
N THR A 127 -11.05 -1.48 -1.97
CA THR A 127 -10.27 -0.24 -2.14
C THR A 127 -10.72 0.51 -3.39
N VAL A 128 -10.93 -0.19 -4.51
CA VAL A 128 -11.45 0.39 -5.75
C VAL A 128 -12.86 0.94 -5.54
N LEU A 129 -13.73 0.21 -4.85
CA LEU A 129 -15.07 0.68 -4.50
C LEU A 129 -15.02 1.93 -3.61
N GLY A 130 -14.13 1.96 -2.62
CA GLY A 130 -13.91 3.13 -1.77
C GLY A 130 -13.51 4.35 -2.59
N LEU A 131 -12.50 4.22 -3.46
CA LEU A 131 -12.06 5.30 -4.35
C LEU A 131 -13.14 5.76 -5.33
N LEU A 132 -13.90 4.82 -5.89
CA LEU A 132 -15.06 5.11 -6.76
C LEU A 132 -16.16 5.86 -6.00
N SER A 133 -16.16 5.77 -4.67
CA SER A 133 -17.10 6.46 -3.79
C SER A 133 -16.52 7.75 -3.19
N GLY A 134 -15.31 8.16 -3.59
CA GLY A 134 -14.65 9.36 -3.06
C GLY A 134 -13.94 9.16 -1.72
N ALA A 135 -13.59 7.92 -1.33
CA ALA A 135 -12.85 7.70 -0.09
C ALA A 135 -11.46 8.35 -0.14
N SER A 136 -11.05 8.97 0.97
CA SER A 136 -9.68 9.47 1.16
C SER A 136 -8.78 8.32 1.63
N ILE A 137 -8.33 7.48 0.69
CA ILE A 137 -7.57 6.27 0.96
C ILE A 137 -6.47 6.07 -0.10
N GLY A 138 -5.35 5.47 0.32
CA GLY A 138 -4.28 5.05 -0.58
C GLY A 138 -4.30 3.55 -0.87
N ARG A 139 -3.61 3.15 -1.94
CA ARG A 139 -3.42 1.74 -2.31
C ARG A 139 -2.19 1.08 -1.67
N GLU A 140 -1.38 1.84 -0.94
CA GLU A 140 -0.09 1.43 -0.36
C GLU A 140 -0.21 0.28 0.67
N GLY A 141 -1.06 0.47 1.68
CA GLY A 141 -1.36 -0.58 2.66
C GLY A 141 -2.01 -1.81 2.01
N PRO A 142 -3.04 -1.62 1.17
CA PRO A 142 -3.66 -2.69 0.40
C PRO A 142 -2.67 -3.55 -0.41
N THR A 143 -1.71 -2.95 -1.13
CA THR A 143 -0.72 -3.71 -1.92
C THR A 143 0.20 -4.55 -1.04
N VAL A 144 0.49 -4.12 0.19
CA VAL A 144 1.24 -4.93 1.16
C VAL A 144 0.52 -6.23 1.48
N GLN A 145 -0.78 -6.15 1.83
CA GLN A 145 -1.57 -7.35 2.17
C GLN A 145 -1.79 -8.25 0.95
N VAL A 146 -1.95 -7.66 -0.24
CA VAL A 146 -2.01 -8.37 -1.52
C VAL A 146 -0.71 -9.16 -1.75
N GLY A 147 0.45 -8.50 -1.66
CA GLY A 147 1.75 -9.15 -1.86
C GLY A 147 2.04 -10.24 -0.83
N ALA A 148 1.73 -9.98 0.44
CA ALA A 148 1.81 -10.96 1.52
C ALA A 148 0.92 -12.20 1.25
N SER A 149 -0.31 -11.99 0.77
CA SER A 149 -1.25 -13.07 0.44
C SER A 149 -0.78 -13.91 -0.74
N ILE A 150 -0.20 -13.29 -1.77
CA ILE A 150 0.41 -13.99 -2.91
C ILE A 150 1.55 -14.86 -2.40
N MET A 151 2.48 -14.30 -1.63
CA MET A 151 3.64 -15.06 -1.16
C MET A 151 3.30 -16.16 -0.15
N LEU A 152 2.22 -16.00 0.63
CA LEU A 152 1.71 -17.09 1.45
C LEU A 152 1.12 -18.23 0.59
N ALA A 153 0.42 -17.91 -0.51
CA ALA A 153 -0.05 -18.92 -1.45
C ALA A 153 1.12 -19.64 -2.15
N VAL A 154 2.13 -18.88 -2.57
CA VAL A 154 3.40 -19.39 -3.13
C VAL A 154 4.09 -20.31 -2.13
N ALA A 155 4.13 -19.97 -0.85
CA ALA A 155 4.67 -20.84 0.20
C ALA A 155 3.97 -22.20 0.25
N ARG A 156 2.63 -22.19 0.19
CA ARG A 156 1.81 -23.40 0.22
C ARG A 156 1.99 -24.25 -1.04
N PHE A 157 1.90 -23.65 -2.23
CA PHE A 157 2.02 -24.37 -3.50
C PHE A 157 3.45 -24.85 -3.79
N GLY A 158 4.45 -24.10 -3.33
CA GLY A 158 5.86 -24.45 -3.47
C GLY A 158 6.39 -25.39 -2.38
N GLY A 159 5.58 -25.76 -1.38
CA GLY A 159 6.01 -26.60 -0.26
C GLY A 159 7.13 -25.96 0.59
N MET A 160 7.14 -24.63 0.71
CA MET A 160 8.21 -23.88 1.36
C MET A 160 7.91 -23.64 2.84
N ALA A 161 8.80 -24.09 3.72
CA ALA A 161 8.64 -23.95 5.17
C ALA A 161 8.79 -22.49 5.67
N GLN A 162 9.36 -21.58 4.86
CA GLN A 162 9.75 -20.23 5.26
C GLN A 162 8.63 -19.19 5.03
N ALA A 163 7.40 -19.51 5.45
CA ALA A 163 6.23 -18.63 5.25
C ALA A 163 6.46 -17.21 5.79
N ARG A 164 7.18 -17.06 6.91
CA ARG A 164 7.50 -15.74 7.49
C ARG A 164 8.36 -14.87 6.57
N GLY A 165 9.40 -15.46 5.99
CA GLY A 165 10.30 -14.77 5.06
C GLY A 165 9.60 -14.44 3.74
N LEU A 166 8.70 -15.32 3.29
CA LEU A 166 7.89 -15.10 2.09
C LEU A 166 6.85 -14.00 2.29
N ILE A 167 6.13 -13.98 3.42
CA ILE A 167 5.19 -12.89 3.75
C ILE A 167 5.93 -11.54 3.79
N LEU A 168 7.11 -11.49 4.42
CA LEU A 168 7.97 -10.30 4.43
C LEU A 168 8.38 -9.89 3.01
N ALA A 169 8.89 -10.83 2.21
CA ALA A 169 9.30 -10.57 0.83
C ALA A 169 8.14 -10.08 -0.04
N GLY A 170 6.95 -10.66 0.12
CA GLY A 170 5.75 -10.25 -0.61
C GLY A 170 5.25 -8.87 -0.19
N SER A 171 5.33 -8.56 1.12
CA SER A 171 4.99 -7.25 1.66
C SER A 171 5.89 -6.15 1.09
N ALA A 172 7.21 -6.40 1.10
CA ALA A 172 8.22 -5.51 0.53
C ALA A 172 8.05 -5.33 -0.98
N ALA A 173 7.82 -6.44 -1.70
CA ALA A 173 7.58 -6.44 -3.14
C ALA A 173 6.30 -5.67 -3.54
N GLY A 174 5.26 -5.71 -2.69
CA GLY A 174 4.02 -4.95 -2.87
C GLY A 174 4.23 -3.45 -2.74
N ILE A 175 5.02 -3.00 -1.75
CA ILE A 175 5.41 -1.58 -1.62
C ILE A 175 6.27 -1.15 -2.82
N ALA A 176 7.28 -1.94 -3.18
CA ALA A 176 8.17 -1.64 -4.30
C ALA A 176 7.39 -1.44 -5.61
N ALA A 177 6.45 -2.33 -5.92
CA ALA A 177 5.62 -2.22 -7.11
C ALA A 177 4.57 -1.12 -7.01
N ALA A 178 4.08 -0.79 -5.82
CA ALA A 178 3.10 0.28 -5.64
C ALA A 178 3.67 1.66 -5.99
N PHE A 179 4.93 1.92 -5.64
CA PHE A 179 5.57 3.23 -5.82
C PHE A 179 6.59 3.28 -6.94
N ASN A 180 6.86 2.16 -7.61
CA ASN A 180 7.99 2.04 -8.52
C ASN A 180 9.34 2.31 -7.82
N THR A 181 9.45 1.98 -6.53
CA THR A 181 10.63 2.27 -5.69
C THR A 181 11.14 1.01 -4.98
N PRO A 182 12.02 0.21 -5.61
CA PRO A 182 12.57 -1.01 -5.02
C PRO A 182 13.29 -0.76 -3.68
N LEU A 183 14.07 0.32 -3.58
CA LEU A 183 14.80 0.65 -2.35
C LEU A 183 13.86 0.91 -1.16
N ALA A 184 12.76 1.65 -1.37
CA ALA A 184 11.79 1.89 -0.31
C ALA A 184 11.13 0.58 0.15
N GLY A 185 10.87 -0.36 -0.75
CA GLY A 185 10.36 -1.69 -0.39
C GLY A 185 11.33 -2.48 0.51
N ILE A 186 12.64 -2.39 0.24
CA ILE A 186 13.68 -3.02 1.07
C ILE A 186 13.76 -2.36 2.45
N VAL A 187 13.79 -1.03 2.51
CA VAL A 187 13.85 -0.29 3.78
C VAL A 187 12.60 -0.57 4.63
N PHE A 188 11.41 -0.56 4.01
CA PHE A 188 10.15 -0.94 4.67
C PHE A 188 10.20 -2.36 5.25
N ALA A 189 10.84 -3.30 4.54
CA ALA A 189 11.02 -4.67 5.00
C ALA A 189 11.85 -4.74 6.31
N ILE A 190 12.86 -3.88 6.42
CA ILE A 190 13.81 -3.82 7.52
C ILE A 190 13.18 -3.10 8.72
N GLU A 191 12.71 -1.87 8.50
CA GLU A 191 12.29 -0.95 9.56
C GLU A 191 10.90 -1.30 10.11
N GLU A 192 9.88 -1.38 9.24
CA GLU A 192 8.50 -1.53 9.69
C GLU A 192 8.14 -3.01 9.87
N MET A 193 8.48 -3.84 8.89
CA MET A 193 7.96 -5.19 8.84
C MET A 193 8.67 -6.14 9.79
N SER A 194 10.01 -6.16 9.80
CA SER A 194 10.78 -7.18 10.53
C SER A 194 11.12 -6.79 11.95
N ARG A 195 11.39 -5.50 12.20
CA ARG A 195 11.78 -4.97 13.52
C ARG A 195 12.93 -5.75 14.18
N THR A 196 13.66 -6.56 13.41
CA THR A 196 14.78 -7.41 13.81
C THR A 196 15.56 -7.73 12.53
N TYR A 197 16.88 -7.56 12.58
CA TYR A 197 17.77 -7.76 11.44
C TYR A 197 18.06 -9.26 11.22
N GLU A 198 17.08 -10.01 10.67
CA GLU A 198 17.32 -11.42 10.31
C GLU A 198 18.10 -11.52 8.97
N SER A 199 19.42 -11.76 9.08
CA SER A 199 20.38 -11.91 7.97
C SER A 199 19.93 -12.82 6.81
N ARG A 200 19.06 -13.81 7.05
CA ARG A 200 18.60 -14.77 6.03
C ARG A 200 17.40 -14.30 5.20
N ALA A 201 16.70 -13.24 5.62
CA ALA A 201 15.60 -12.65 4.85
C ALA A 201 16.09 -11.80 3.66
N ASN A 202 17.37 -11.40 3.66
CA ASN A 202 17.86 -10.40 2.70
C ASN A 202 17.78 -10.90 1.24
N GLY A 203 18.18 -12.14 0.95
CA GLY A 203 18.15 -12.67 -0.42
C GLY A 203 16.75 -12.86 -0.99
N LEU A 204 15.80 -13.37 -0.18
CA LEU A 204 14.40 -13.55 -0.61
C LEU A 204 13.71 -12.20 -0.83
N VAL A 205 13.87 -11.26 0.11
CA VAL A 205 13.30 -9.92 0.00
C VAL A 205 13.86 -9.19 -1.21
N LEU A 206 15.18 -9.15 -1.38
CA LEU A 206 15.83 -8.52 -2.52
C LEU A 206 15.35 -9.11 -3.85
N THR A 207 15.32 -10.44 -3.96
CA THR A 207 14.88 -11.09 -5.20
C THR A 207 13.41 -10.80 -5.50
N ALA A 208 12.52 -10.87 -4.50
CA ALA A 208 11.11 -10.58 -4.68
C ALA A 208 10.87 -9.13 -5.09
N VAL A 209 11.54 -8.19 -4.41
CA VAL A 209 11.46 -6.75 -4.70
C VAL A 209 11.97 -6.44 -6.11
N ILE A 210 13.12 -6.99 -6.51
CA ILE A 210 13.68 -6.78 -7.85
C ILE A 210 12.73 -7.32 -8.92
N LEU A 211 12.25 -8.56 -8.78
CA LEU A 211 11.35 -9.16 -9.79
C LEU A 211 10.00 -8.45 -9.87
N SER A 212 9.42 -8.07 -8.73
CA SER A 212 8.18 -7.29 -8.66
C SER A 212 8.36 -5.89 -9.24
N GLY A 213 9.48 -5.23 -8.91
CA GLY A 213 9.84 -3.92 -9.46
C GLY A 213 10.09 -3.96 -10.97
N LEU A 214 10.78 -4.98 -11.48
CA LEU A 214 10.97 -5.18 -12.92
C LEU A 214 9.66 -5.42 -13.66
N ALA A 215 8.75 -6.21 -13.08
CA ALA A 215 7.41 -6.39 -13.64
C ALA A 215 6.64 -5.06 -13.66
N ALA A 216 6.72 -4.27 -12.59
CA ALA A 216 6.07 -2.97 -12.51
C ALA A 216 6.65 -1.97 -13.51
N LEU A 217 7.98 -1.85 -13.58
CA LEU A 217 8.70 -1.02 -14.55
C LEU A 217 8.41 -1.42 -15.99
N GLY A 218 8.37 -2.73 -16.27
CA GLY A 218 8.08 -3.24 -17.61
C GLY A 218 6.66 -2.93 -18.10
N LEU A 219 5.70 -2.79 -17.18
CA LEU A 219 4.29 -2.51 -17.51
C LEU A 219 3.93 -1.02 -17.44
N ALA A 220 4.40 -0.32 -16.41
CA ALA A 220 4.04 1.07 -16.13
C ALA A 220 5.11 2.08 -16.60
N GLY A 221 6.30 1.60 -16.99
CA GLY A 221 7.44 2.43 -17.33
C GLY A 221 8.16 3.01 -16.11
N SER A 222 9.19 3.81 -16.39
CA SER A 222 9.87 4.61 -15.36
C SER A 222 9.14 5.94 -15.20
N TYR A 223 8.71 6.23 -13.97
CA TYR A 223 8.04 7.49 -13.65
C TYR A 223 8.31 7.86 -12.19
N ASN A 224 8.42 9.16 -11.94
CA ASN A 224 8.51 9.70 -10.59
C ASN A 224 7.12 9.87 -10.04
N TYR A 225 6.75 9.07 -9.03
CA TYR A 225 5.43 9.14 -8.41
C TYR A 225 5.18 10.57 -7.93
N PHE A 226 5.92 11.12 -6.98
CA PHE A 226 5.62 12.47 -6.46
C PHE A 226 6.13 13.64 -7.33
N GLY A 227 6.45 13.40 -8.60
CA GLY A 227 7.10 14.40 -9.46
C GLY A 227 8.58 14.58 -9.12
N SER A 228 9.20 15.64 -9.64
CA SER A 228 10.61 15.96 -9.40
C SER A 228 10.78 17.43 -9.09
N THR A 229 11.60 17.73 -8.08
CA THR A 229 12.05 19.08 -7.78
C THR A 229 13.57 19.12 -7.81
N SER A 230 14.13 20.21 -8.34
CA SER A 230 15.57 20.48 -8.37
C SER A 230 16.04 21.36 -7.19
N VAL A 231 15.14 21.66 -6.24
CA VAL A 231 15.44 22.50 -5.09
C VAL A 231 16.25 21.69 -4.08
N ALA A 232 17.51 22.05 -3.90
CA ALA A 232 18.38 21.53 -2.85
C ALA A 232 18.59 22.61 -1.78
N PRO A 233 18.66 22.25 -0.48
CA PRO A 233 19.00 23.21 0.58
C PRO A 233 20.38 23.80 0.29
N ALA A 234 20.44 25.11 0.05
CA ALA A 234 21.67 25.82 -0.29
C ALA A 234 22.16 26.71 0.87
N SER A 235 21.26 27.09 1.77
CA SER A 235 21.53 27.99 2.89
C SER A 235 21.26 27.34 4.25
N LEU A 236 21.84 27.90 5.32
CA LEU A 236 21.55 27.46 6.70
C LEU A 236 20.08 27.66 7.08
N ARG A 237 19.40 28.67 6.52
CA ARG A 237 17.96 28.91 6.73
C ARG A 237 17.10 27.79 6.16
N ASP A 238 17.50 27.17 5.05
CA ASP A 238 16.79 26.03 4.49
C ASP A 238 16.85 24.82 5.44
N TRP A 239 17.97 24.63 6.13
CA TRP A 239 18.13 23.58 7.13
C TRP A 239 17.32 23.85 8.41
N GLU A 240 17.18 25.11 8.82
CA GLU A 240 16.26 25.48 9.91
C GLU A 240 14.82 25.13 9.55
N LEU A 241 14.38 25.40 8.31
CA LEU A 241 13.06 25.00 7.83
C LEU A 241 12.89 23.48 7.81
N VAL A 242 13.91 22.72 7.43
CA VAL A 242 13.89 21.24 7.50
C VAL A 242 13.66 20.77 8.95
N LEU A 243 14.33 21.38 9.93
CA LEU A 243 14.13 21.05 11.34
C LEU A 243 12.73 21.40 11.83
N VAL A 244 12.21 22.58 11.47
CA VAL A 244 10.84 23.00 11.81
C VAL A 244 9.82 22.04 11.20
N CYS A 245 9.98 21.68 9.93
CA CYS A 245 9.13 20.70 9.26
C CYS A 245 9.23 19.30 9.91
N GLY A 246 10.43 18.88 10.32
CA GLY A 246 10.64 17.60 11.00
C GLY A 246 9.95 17.54 12.36
N ILE A 247 10.13 18.55 13.20
CA ILE A 247 9.51 18.63 14.53
C ILE A 247 7.99 18.81 14.41
N GLY A 248 7.56 19.77 13.57
CA GLY A 248 6.15 20.06 13.35
C GLY A 248 5.40 18.86 12.74
N GLY A 249 5.96 18.26 11.68
CA GLY A 249 5.42 17.06 11.06
C GLY A 249 5.39 15.86 12.02
N GLY A 250 6.43 15.68 12.84
CA GLY A 250 6.47 14.65 13.88
C GLY A 250 5.38 14.84 14.95
N ALA A 251 5.20 16.07 15.44
CA ALA A 251 4.17 16.39 16.43
C ALA A 251 2.75 16.20 15.87
N LEU A 252 2.48 16.69 14.65
CA LEU A 252 1.20 16.52 13.97
C LEU A 252 0.91 15.03 13.67
N GLY A 253 1.91 14.28 13.23
CA GLY A 253 1.80 12.84 13.00
C GLY A 253 1.51 12.06 14.28
N ALA A 254 2.14 12.41 15.40
CA ALA A 254 1.87 11.81 16.69
C ALA A 254 0.43 12.11 17.18
N ALA A 255 -0.01 13.37 17.05
CA ALA A 255 -1.37 13.78 17.40
C ALA A 255 -2.41 13.04 16.54
N PHE A 256 -2.21 12.98 15.22
CA PHE A 256 -3.08 12.25 14.30
C PHE A 256 -3.15 10.76 14.65
N SER A 257 -2.01 10.13 14.88
CA SER A 257 -1.94 8.70 15.25
C SER A 257 -2.64 8.42 16.57
N GLY A 258 -2.44 9.28 17.57
CA GLY A 258 -3.11 9.19 18.86
C GLY A 258 -4.63 9.31 18.72
N LEU A 259 -5.11 10.30 17.98
CA LEU A 259 -6.54 10.50 17.72
C LEU A 259 -7.15 9.32 16.95
N ALA A 260 -6.48 8.82 15.92
CA ALA A 260 -6.95 7.69 15.12
C ALA A 260 -7.08 6.41 15.97
N LEU A 261 -6.11 6.14 16.85
CA LEU A 261 -6.17 5.00 17.78
C LEU A 261 -7.29 5.17 18.80
N HIS A 262 -7.41 6.36 19.39
CA HIS A 262 -8.44 6.66 20.39
C HIS A 262 -9.85 6.55 19.80
N ALA A 263 -10.07 7.12 18.62
CA ALA A 263 -11.31 7.00 17.86
C ALA A 263 -11.59 5.53 17.49
N GLY A 264 -10.59 4.80 16.99
CA GLY A 264 -10.72 3.38 16.65
C GLY A 264 -11.15 2.51 17.83
N GLN A 265 -10.60 2.76 19.03
CA GLN A 265 -11.02 2.06 20.25
C GLN A 265 -12.47 2.39 20.64
N HIS A 266 -12.88 3.66 20.55
CA HIS A 266 -14.26 4.08 20.83
C HIS A 266 -15.25 3.49 19.84
N ILE A 267 -14.92 3.52 18.55
CA ILE A 267 -15.72 2.91 17.48
C ILE A 267 -15.90 1.42 17.73
N ARG A 268 -14.83 0.69 18.08
CA ARG A 268 -14.93 -0.74 18.41
C ARG A 268 -15.87 -0.99 19.59
N ARG A 269 -15.77 -0.20 20.67
CA ARG A 269 -16.67 -0.32 21.83
C ARG A 269 -18.12 0.00 21.46
N PHE A 270 -18.34 1.05 20.68
CA PHE A 270 -19.67 1.43 20.19
C PHE A 270 -20.28 0.34 19.29
N ALA A 271 -19.48 -0.28 18.41
CA ALA A 271 -19.97 -1.29 17.47
C ALA A 271 -20.31 -2.65 18.11
N GLN A 272 -19.69 -3.01 19.24
CA GLN A 272 -19.82 -4.32 19.90
C GLN A 272 -21.24 -4.89 20.00
N PRO A 273 -22.29 -4.13 20.41
CA PRO A 273 -23.62 -4.73 20.60
C PRO A 273 -24.30 -5.20 19.31
N GLN A 274 -24.03 -4.53 18.18
CA GLN A 274 -24.61 -4.85 16.87
C GLN A 274 -23.58 -4.52 15.78
N PRO A 275 -22.52 -5.34 15.62
CA PRO A 275 -21.31 -4.95 14.89
C PRO A 275 -21.60 -4.61 13.43
N LEU A 276 -22.35 -5.45 12.72
CA LEU A 276 -22.66 -5.19 11.31
C LEU A 276 -23.47 -3.90 11.13
N ARG A 277 -24.61 -3.79 11.83
CA ARG A 277 -25.53 -2.63 11.69
C ARG A 277 -24.85 -1.32 12.11
N ARG A 278 -24.16 -1.31 13.25
CA ARG A 278 -23.51 -0.10 13.78
C ARG A 278 -22.30 0.32 12.95
N MET A 279 -21.54 -0.63 12.40
CA MET A 279 -20.43 -0.30 11.49
C MET A 279 -20.93 0.24 10.15
N VAL A 280 -22.01 -0.33 9.59
CA VAL A 280 -22.61 0.19 8.35
C VAL A 280 -23.20 1.58 8.57
N LEU A 281 -23.91 1.81 9.68
CA LEU A 281 -24.42 3.14 10.02
C LEU A 281 -23.30 4.16 10.22
N LEU A 282 -22.25 3.78 10.96
CA LEU A 282 -21.07 4.64 11.14
C LEU A 282 -20.41 4.95 9.80
N ALA A 283 -20.29 3.96 8.91
CA ALA A 283 -19.75 4.17 7.57
C ALA A 283 -20.60 5.15 6.75
N ALA A 284 -21.93 5.13 6.89
CA ALA A 284 -22.82 6.12 6.28
C ALA A 284 -22.52 7.53 6.79
N VAL A 285 -22.42 7.70 8.11
CA VAL A 285 -22.13 8.99 8.75
C VAL A 285 -20.74 9.51 8.35
N CYS A 286 -19.73 8.65 8.36
CA CYS A 286 -18.38 8.99 7.89
C CYS A 286 -18.39 9.35 6.40
N GLY A 287 -19.13 8.62 5.57
CA GLY A 287 -19.25 8.93 4.15
C GLY A 287 -19.93 10.28 3.91
N LEU A 288 -20.93 10.64 4.72
CA LEU A 288 -21.59 11.94 4.64
C LEU A 288 -20.64 13.06 5.07
N ALA A 289 -19.88 12.86 6.15
CA ALA A 289 -18.87 13.82 6.60
C ALA A 289 -17.78 14.03 5.52
N VAL A 290 -17.29 12.94 4.92
CA VAL A 290 -16.30 13.00 3.81
C VAL A 290 -16.89 13.72 2.59
N ALA A 291 -18.15 13.46 2.24
CA ALA A 291 -18.83 14.17 1.15
C ALA A 291 -18.89 15.68 1.40
N ILE A 292 -19.31 16.10 2.59
CA ILE A 292 -19.42 17.51 2.97
C ILE A 292 -18.04 18.18 2.94
N ILE A 293 -17.02 17.57 3.57
CA ILE A 293 -15.65 18.10 3.57
C ILE A 293 -15.09 18.20 2.15
N GLY A 294 -15.34 17.18 1.32
CA GLY A 294 -14.95 17.17 -0.09
C GLY A 294 -15.60 18.28 -0.89
N MET A 295 -16.90 18.53 -0.70
CA MET A 295 -17.58 19.64 -1.36
C MET A 295 -17.04 21.00 -0.91
N LEU A 296 -16.87 21.21 0.40
CA LEU A 296 -16.34 22.45 0.96
C LEU A 296 -14.89 22.74 0.53
N SER A 297 -14.12 21.69 0.26
CA SER A 297 -12.72 21.79 -0.19
C SER A 297 -12.55 21.85 -1.72
N GLY A 298 -13.65 21.97 -2.47
CA GLY A 298 -13.61 21.97 -3.94
C GLY A 298 -13.14 20.63 -4.55
N GLY A 299 -13.36 19.53 -3.84
CA GLY A 299 -13.02 18.17 -4.26
C GLY A 299 -11.58 17.73 -3.96
N THR A 300 -10.76 18.59 -3.36
CA THR A 300 -9.32 18.34 -3.15
C THR A 300 -9.01 17.28 -2.10
N THR A 301 -9.95 16.96 -1.22
CA THR A 301 -9.78 15.95 -0.16
C THR A 301 -10.20 14.54 -0.59
N PHE A 302 -10.81 14.38 -1.77
CA PHE A 302 -11.22 13.07 -2.27
C PHE A 302 -10.05 12.29 -2.89
N GLY A 303 -10.13 10.97 -2.85
CA GLY A 303 -9.15 10.08 -3.48
C GLY A 303 -7.85 9.96 -2.69
N THR A 304 -6.75 9.70 -3.41
CA THR A 304 -5.48 9.33 -2.77
C THR A 304 -4.67 10.50 -2.19
N GLY A 305 -5.00 11.76 -2.55
CA GLY A 305 -4.18 12.93 -2.21
C GLY A 305 -2.91 13.08 -3.06
N TYR A 306 -2.70 12.19 -4.03
CA TYR A 306 -1.50 12.12 -4.85
C TYR A 306 -1.29 13.35 -5.74
N ASP A 307 -2.33 13.78 -6.45
CA ASP A 307 -2.24 14.93 -7.37
C ASP A 307 -1.93 16.22 -6.60
N GLN A 308 -2.44 16.34 -5.38
CA GLN A 308 -2.16 17.44 -4.47
C GLN A 308 -0.70 17.41 -3.99
N ALA A 309 -0.20 16.24 -3.57
CA ALA A 309 1.19 16.08 -3.16
C ALA A 309 2.17 16.38 -4.31
N LYS A 310 1.89 15.83 -5.50
CA LYS A 310 2.68 16.09 -6.71
C LYS A 310 2.65 17.57 -7.09
N GLY A 311 1.48 18.21 -7.08
CA GLY A 311 1.34 19.63 -7.33
C GLY A 311 2.16 20.49 -6.37
N ALA A 312 2.22 20.12 -5.09
CA ALA A 312 3.02 20.82 -4.09
C ALA A 312 4.54 20.70 -4.37
N VAL A 313 5.02 19.52 -4.78
CA VAL A 313 6.43 19.28 -5.11
C VAL A 313 6.84 20.02 -6.39
N GLU A 314 5.95 20.05 -7.38
CA GLU A 314 6.17 20.74 -8.67
C GLU A 314 5.89 22.25 -8.61
N ALA A 315 5.64 22.80 -7.40
CA ALA A 315 5.38 24.22 -7.13
C ALA A 315 4.12 24.81 -7.83
N ASN A 316 3.15 23.96 -8.19
CA ASN A 316 1.83 24.44 -8.58
C ASN A 316 1.10 24.98 -7.34
N PRO A 317 0.44 26.15 -7.41
CA PRO A 317 -0.25 26.71 -6.26
C PRO A 317 -1.36 25.75 -5.81
N LEU A 318 -1.21 25.21 -4.61
CA LEU A 318 -2.30 24.47 -3.95
C LEU A 318 -3.49 25.43 -3.77
N PRO A 319 -4.73 25.00 -4.04
CA PRO A 319 -5.90 25.89 -4.05
C PRO A 319 -6.20 26.56 -2.70
N LEU A 320 -5.69 26.03 -1.58
CA LEU A 320 -5.77 26.65 -0.25
C LEU A 320 -4.62 27.62 0.05
N ILE A 321 -3.49 27.53 -0.66
CA ILE A 321 -2.31 28.40 -0.47
C ILE A 321 -2.38 29.65 -1.35
N SER A 322 -3.21 29.65 -2.40
CA SER A 322 -3.47 30.86 -3.20
C SER A 322 -4.06 32.00 -2.37
N SER A 323 -4.82 31.70 -1.31
CA SER A 323 -5.32 32.70 -0.35
C SER A 323 -4.28 33.13 0.70
N TRP A 324 -3.21 32.35 0.90
CA TRP A 324 -2.08 32.70 1.78
C TRP A 324 -1.00 33.50 1.05
N LYS A 325 -0.92 33.42 -0.29
CA LYS A 325 -0.01 34.26 -1.10
C LYS A 325 -0.25 35.77 -0.93
N SER A 326 -1.43 36.20 -0.46
CA SER A 326 -1.69 37.62 -0.15
C SER A 326 -1.01 38.10 1.14
N TRP A 327 -0.48 37.20 1.97
CA TRP A 327 0.16 37.52 3.26
C TRP A 327 1.70 37.44 3.22
N TRP A 328 2.31 36.96 2.12
CA TRP A 328 3.76 36.81 2.02
C TRP A 328 4.38 37.90 1.13
N PRO A 329 5.21 38.80 1.67
CA PRO A 329 5.80 39.88 0.88
C PRO A 329 6.76 39.34 -0.19
N ALA A 330 6.70 39.94 -1.38
CA ALA A 330 7.40 39.55 -2.61
C ALA A 330 8.94 39.65 -2.55
N SER A 331 9.53 39.90 -1.38
CA SER A 331 10.96 40.13 -1.18
C SER A 331 11.80 38.85 -0.96
N CYS A 332 11.21 37.67 -1.10
CA CYS A 332 11.92 36.37 -1.00
C CYS A 332 11.52 35.46 -2.17
N GLN A 333 11.67 35.97 -3.39
CA GLN A 333 11.79 35.17 -4.61
C GLN A 333 13.24 35.23 -5.08
#